data_AF-A0A1G9Y5C9-F1
#
_entry.id   AF-A0A1G9Y5C9-F1
#
_cell.length_a   1.000
_cell.length_b   1.000
_cell.length_c   1.000
_cell.angle_alpha   90.00
_cell.angle_beta   90.00
_cell.angle_gamma   90.00
#
_symmetry.space_group_name_H-M   'P 1'
#
loop_
_entity.id
_entity.type
_entity.pdbx_description
1 polymer ?
#
loop_
_entity_poly.entity_id
_entity_poly.type
_entity_poly.pdbx_seq_one_letter_code
_entity_poly.pdbx_strand_id
1 'polypeptide(L)'
;MRKVLLAMSFAAIAVITTATPAPAIRGGAEAQAPYPFSGSLQRPDSPRADGHTCGVTLVAPGWAVTAGHCTRNNPSLAQVGRPKNWSVRLGTLDAGSGGEVIEVERFITYSPNPVHDGDIGLLKLRKNARTKPVTLPSARPAEGTGARILGWGMTCDRRAPECYPQKLREADTVIQPTAACDGIHADRELCIGALDGSVAATNMDSGGPALGRDGDRWVITGLVSGSGGDDRPVMYTDVHHFKGWIDDVVTGKINPPDTPVPNLEGAASLAGVCSASVVRSDHGKPGDQALLLTNGHCVPERPAPGETLRDVAIKLPATIGDRQGYPQAKAETRRLLSATMTGTDTALFELDQTYAQLKAKGVKIFKLSDRSARPGQRVDIISAGNGKRFSCTIEAVVPHLREEGYTQDNAYRYDPACTPSHGGSGSPIVLRDGVTVVGVHSTGNDNGERCTANNPCEVAADGSVTVHQGARYGQQVKHLAACVRTQKPGRPQRPEAAPRGCA
;
A
#
# COMPACT_ATOMS: atom_id res chain seq x y z
N MET A 1 -59.17 32.95 54.03
CA MET A 1 -57.76 33.14 54.45
C MET A 1 -56.85 32.75 53.29
N ARG A 2 -55.93 33.65 52.93
CA ARG A 2 -55.11 33.66 51.71
C ARG A 2 -54.24 32.40 51.57
N LYS A 3 -54.27 31.73 50.42
CA LYS A 3 -53.17 30.87 49.95
C LYS A 3 -52.50 31.56 48.77
N VAL A 4 -51.27 32.01 49.00
CA VAL A 4 -50.38 32.60 48.00
C VAL A 4 -49.73 31.45 47.23
N LEU A 5 -49.95 31.38 45.92
CA LEU A 5 -49.24 30.49 45.01
C LEU A 5 -48.16 31.30 44.30
N LEU A 6 -46.91 31.07 44.69
CA LEU A 6 -45.71 31.58 44.05
C LEU A 6 -45.50 30.79 42.75
N ALA A 7 -45.72 31.42 41.59
CA ALA A 7 -45.33 30.86 40.30
C ALA A 7 -43.87 31.23 40.04
N MET A 8 -42.95 30.27 40.18
CA MET A 8 -41.57 30.42 39.71
C MET A 8 -41.53 30.20 38.20
N SER A 9 -41.36 31.28 37.45
CA SER A 9 -41.05 31.25 36.02
C SER A 9 -39.59 30.83 35.83
N PHE A 10 -39.35 29.58 35.42
CA PHE A 10 -38.07 29.19 34.84
C PHE A 10 -38.03 29.66 33.38
N ALA A 11 -37.27 30.72 33.11
CA ALA A 11 -36.89 31.05 31.74
C ALA A 11 -35.87 30.00 31.25
N ALA A 12 -36.31 29.10 30.39
CA ALA A 12 -35.42 28.21 29.66
C ALA A 12 -34.62 29.04 28.64
N ILE A 13 -33.38 29.36 28.97
CA ILE A 13 -32.41 29.87 28.00
C ILE A 13 -32.05 28.70 27.08
N ALA A 14 -32.64 28.68 25.89
CA ALA A 14 -32.21 27.80 24.82
C ALA A 14 -30.83 28.25 24.35
N VAL A 15 -29.78 27.61 24.86
CA VAL A 15 -28.44 27.69 24.27
C VAL A 15 -28.50 26.91 22.95
N ILE A 16 -28.73 27.62 21.86
CA ILE A 16 -28.55 27.05 20.52
C ILE A 16 -27.04 26.92 20.32
N THR A 17 -26.48 25.75 20.68
CA THR A 17 -25.15 25.37 20.21
C THR A 17 -25.28 25.11 18.72
N THR A 18 -24.99 26.11 17.89
CA THR A 18 -24.70 25.87 16.49
C THR A 18 -23.38 25.13 16.43
N ALA A 19 -23.43 23.80 16.34
CA ALA A 19 -22.28 23.02 15.92
C ALA A 19 -21.96 23.46 14.48
N THR A 20 -20.92 24.28 14.31
CA THR A 20 -20.37 24.60 12.99
C THR A 20 -19.83 23.30 12.40
N PRO A 21 -20.37 22.80 11.27
CA PRO A 21 -19.80 21.61 10.63
C PRO A 21 -18.40 21.97 10.14
N ALA A 22 -17.39 21.26 10.65
CA ALA A 22 -16.02 21.36 10.16
C ALA A 22 -15.97 20.90 8.70
N PRO A 23 -15.67 21.78 7.72
CA PRO A 23 -15.63 21.42 6.31
C PRO A 23 -14.20 20.99 5.87
N ALA A 24 -14.06 20.19 4.80
CA ALA A 24 -12.80 19.75 4.14
C ALA A 24 -12.31 20.77 3.12
N ILE A 25 -11.02 20.66 2.72
CA ILE A 25 -10.06 21.71 3.07
C ILE A 25 -10.45 22.21 4.46
N ARG A 26 -9.71 21.83 5.51
CA ARG A 26 -10.07 22.23 6.87
C ARG A 26 -10.27 23.75 6.87
N GLY A 27 -11.41 24.24 7.38
CA GLY A 27 -11.77 25.67 7.36
C GLY A 27 -12.17 26.26 6.01
N GLY A 28 -12.36 25.45 4.96
CA GLY A 28 -12.75 25.87 3.61
C GLY A 28 -14.26 25.83 3.35
N ALA A 29 -14.67 26.20 2.13
CA ALA A 29 -16.05 26.19 1.67
C ALA A 29 -16.22 25.28 0.44
N GLU A 30 -17.47 24.92 0.09
CA GLU A 30 -17.73 24.31 -1.21
C GLU A 30 -17.38 25.30 -2.34
N ALA A 31 -16.63 24.83 -3.34
CA ALA A 31 -16.32 25.62 -4.52
C ALA A 31 -17.61 25.93 -5.31
N GLN A 32 -17.77 27.20 -5.68
CA GLN A 32 -18.98 27.69 -6.37
C GLN A 32 -18.97 27.37 -7.87
N ALA A 33 -17.80 27.10 -8.44
CA ALA A 33 -17.63 26.78 -9.86
C ALA A 33 -16.48 25.78 -10.07
N PRO A 34 -16.55 24.92 -11.09
CA PRO A 34 -15.47 24.01 -11.40
C PRO A 34 -14.24 24.76 -11.93
N TYR A 35 -13.05 24.28 -11.57
CA TYR A 35 -11.78 24.72 -12.13
C TYR A 35 -11.39 23.77 -13.28
N PRO A 36 -11.32 24.23 -14.55
CA PRO A 36 -11.15 23.33 -15.69
C PRO A 36 -9.92 22.40 -15.62
N PHE A 37 -8.84 22.88 -15.00
CA PHE A 37 -7.59 22.16 -14.84
C PHE A 37 -7.54 21.29 -13.58
N SER A 38 -8.38 21.54 -12.57
CA SER A 38 -8.37 20.77 -11.33
C SER A 38 -9.10 19.45 -11.52
N GLY A 39 -8.61 18.40 -10.89
CA GLY A 39 -9.20 17.09 -10.99
C GLY A 39 -8.85 16.11 -9.88
N SER A 40 -9.56 15.00 -9.93
CA SER A 40 -9.41 13.85 -9.04
C SER A 40 -8.64 12.76 -9.77
N LEU A 41 -7.53 12.30 -9.20
CA LEU A 41 -6.89 11.05 -9.57
C LEU A 41 -7.68 9.90 -8.92
N GLN A 42 -8.30 9.10 -9.77
CA GLN A 42 -9.13 7.96 -9.38
C GLN A 42 -8.35 6.65 -9.56
N ARG A 43 -8.32 5.82 -8.51
CA ARG A 43 -7.58 4.55 -8.50
C ARG A 43 -8.40 3.41 -7.88
N PRO A 44 -8.17 2.15 -8.31
CA PRO A 44 -8.93 0.98 -7.81
C PRO A 44 -8.68 0.65 -6.34
N ASP A 45 -7.58 1.14 -5.76
CA ASP A 45 -7.20 0.92 -4.37
C ASP A 45 -7.66 2.04 -3.44
N SER A 46 -8.45 3.00 -3.95
CA SER A 46 -9.07 4.02 -3.11
C SER A 46 -10.02 3.40 -2.07
N PRO A 47 -10.02 3.91 -0.82
CA PRO A 47 -11.05 3.57 0.16
C PRO A 47 -12.42 4.22 -0.14
N ARG A 48 -12.51 5.13 -1.12
CA ARG A 48 -13.73 5.85 -1.46
C ARG A 48 -14.45 5.18 -2.61
N ALA A 49 -15.79 5.17 -2.54
CA ALA A 49 -16.63 4.62 -3.60
C ALA A 49 -16.51 5.39 -4.93
N ASP A 50 -16.15 6.68 -4.88
CA ASP A 50 -15.89 7.52 -6.06
C ASP A 50 -14.51 7.30 -6.70
N GLY A 51 -13.66 6.47 -6.07
CA GLY A 51 -12.31 6.17 -6.52
C GLY A 51 -11.27 7.27 -6.24
N HIS A 52 -11.66 8.43 -5.71
CA HIS A 52 -10.74 9.55 -5.46
C HIS A 52 -9.61 9.11 -4.52
N THR A 53 -8.37 9.37 -4.90
CA THR A 53 -7.18 9.01 -4.10
C THR A 53 -6.29 10.20 -3.83
N CYS A 54 -6.11 11.06 -4.84
CA CYS A 54 -5.29 12.26 -4.79
C CYS A 54 -5.91 13.35 -5.67
N GLY A 55 -5.51 14.60 -5.44
CA GLY A 55 -5.67 15.69 -6.39
C GLY A 55 -4.69 15.57 -7.57
N VAL A 56 -5.06 16.19 -8.68
CA VAL A 56 -4.23 16.30 -9.89
C VAL A 56 -4.60 17.56 -10.65
N THR A 57 -3.63 18.16 -11.35
CA THR A 57 -3.84 19.38 -12.12
C THR A 57 -3.37 19.24 -13.56
N LEU A 58 -4.22 19.58 -14.54
CA LEU A 58 -3.89 19.57 -15.96
C LEU A 58 -2.92 20.72 -16.29
N VAL A 59 -1.73 20.38 -16.82
CA VAL A 59 -0.67 21.35 -17.18
C VAL A 59 -0.40 21.42 -18.68
N ALA A 60 -0.83 20.41 -19.44
CA ALA A 60 -0.92 20.43 -20.90
C ALA A 60 -2.09 19.54 -21.36
N PRO A 61 -2.59 19.64 -22.60
CA PRO A 61 -3.81 18.92 -23.02
C PRO A 61 -3.78 17.41 -22.73
N GLY A 62 -2.63 16.75 -22.84
CA GLY A 62 -2.46 15.31 -22.58
C GLY A 62 -1.65 14.97 -21.33
N TRP A 63 -1.40 15.93 -20.43
CA TRP A 63 -0.52 15.78 -19.27
C TRP A 63 -1.05 16.49 -18.03
N ALA A 64 -1.07 15.75 -16.93
CA ALA A 64 -1.48 16.27 -15.63
C ALA A 64 -0.37 16.02 -14.58
N VAL A 65 -0.23 16.94 -13.62
CA VAL A 65 0.75 16.87 -12.53
C VAL A 65 0.06 16.55 -11.21
N THR A 66 0.71 15.78 -10.37
CA THR A 66 0.27 15.38 -9.02
C THR A 66 1.51 15.21 -8.12
N ALA A 67 1.31 14.83 -6.87
CA ALA A 67 2.41 14.46 -5.98
C ALA A 67 3.06 13.14 -6.42
N GLY A 68 4.35 12.98 -6.20
CA GLY A 68 5.09 11.77 -6.56
C GLY A 68 4.61 10.54 -5.78
N HIS A 69 4.25 10.69 -4.51
CA HIS A 69 3.72 9.59 -3.71
C HIS A 69 2.36 9.08 -4.24
N CYS A 70 1.59 9.94 -4.92
CA CYS A 70 0.36 9.54 -5.60
C CYS A 70 0.61 8.62 -6.80
N THR A 71 1.83 8.59 -7.35
CA THR A 71 2.24 7.67 -8.43
C THR A 71 3.05 6.47 -7.92
N ARG A 72 3.79 6.61 -6.78
CA ARG A 72 4.66 5.56 -6.20
C ARG A 72 3.93 4.40 -5.55
N ASN A 73 2.71 4.59 -5.04
CA ASN A 73 1.91 3.53 -4.41
C ASN A 73 1.35 2.53 -5.44
N ASN A 74 2.12 2.15 -6.45
CA ASN A 74 1.78 1.09 -7.39
C ASN A 74 2.39 -0.25 -6.89
N PRO A 75 1.76 -1.40 -7.19
CA PRO A 75 2.20 -2.70 -6.65
C PRO A 75 3.62 -3.12 -7.02
N SER A 76 4.17 -2.55 -8.10
CA SER A 76 5.51 -2.84 -8.59
C SER A 76 6.62 -1.92 -8.05
N LEU A 77 6.27 -0.89 -7.27
CA LEU A 77 7.17 0.21 -6.88
C LEU A 77 7.87 0.86 -8.08
N ALA A 78 7.26 0.77 -9.27
CA ALA A 78 7.80 1.34 -10.48
C ALA A 78 7.81 2.87 -10.35
N GLN A 79 8.88 3.51 -10.81
CA GLN A 79 8.95 4.96 -10.89
C GLN A 79 8.26 5.46 -12.15
N VAL A 80 8.40 4.71 -13.24
CA VAL A 80 7.78 4.95 -14.53
C VAL A 80 7.02 3.69 -14.93
N GLY A 81 5.74 3.82 -15.25
CA GLY A 81 4.95 2.64 -15.58
C GLY A 81 3.60 2.97 -16.19
N ARG A 82 2.90 1.90 -16.56
CA ARG A 82 1.56 1.96 -17.15
C ARG A 82 0.57 1.43 -16.14
N PRO A 83 -0.25 2.30 -15.52
CA PRO A 83 -1.17 1.87 -14.48
C PRO A 83 -2.36 1.12 -15.08
N LYS A 84 -3.02 0.30 -14.26
CA LYS A 84 -4.27 -0.37 -14.64
C LYS A 84 -5.45 0.29 -13.94
N ASN A 85 -6.46 0.66 -14.72
CA ASN A 85 -7.71 1.26 -14.24
C ASN A 85 -7.51 2.56 -13.42
N TRP A 86 -6.48 3.35 -13.76
CA TRP A 86 -6.35 4.70 -13.23
C TRP A 86 -7.01 5.68 -14.20
N SER A 87 -7.73 6.66 -13.66
CA SER A 87 -8.32 7.73 -14.44
C SER A 87 -8.17 9.07 -13.74
N VAL A 88 -8.21 10.14 -14.52
CA VAL A 88 -8.36 11.49 -14.01
C VAL A 88 -9.75 11.99 -14.36
N ARG A 89 -10.46 12.57 -13.38
CA ARG A 89 -11.71 13.33 -13.59
C ARG A 89 -11.42 14.82 -13.49
N LEU A 90 -11.58 15.56 -14.60
CA LEU A 90 -11.27 16.99 -14.70
C LEU A 90 -12.53 17.86 -14.79
N GLY A 91 -12.42 19.11 -14.32
CA GLY A 91 -13.40 20.16 -14.61
C GLY A 91 -14.80 19.89 -14.02
N THR A 92 -14.85 19.34 -12.82
CA THR A 92 -16.09 19.04 -12.09
C THR A 92 -16.00 19.58 -10.67
N LEU A 93 -17.17 19.80 -10.05
CA LEU A 93 -17.27 19.99 -8.61
C LEU A 93 -17.36 18.65 -7.88
N ASP A 94 -17.84 17.58 -8.50
CA ASP A 94 -18.10 16.29 -7.84
C ASP A 94 -17.04 15.25 -8.22
N ALA A 95 -16.34 14.67 -7.25
CA ALA A 95 -15.30 13.68 -7.51
C ALA A 95 -15.83 12.37 -8.13
N GLY A 96 -17.11 12.04 -7.93
CA GLY A 96 -17.79 10.85 -8.44
C GLY A 96 -18.62 11.09 -9.70
N SER A 97 -18.98 12.33 -10.03
CA SER A 97 -19.89 12.65 -11.14
C SER A 97 -19.48 13.88 -11.97
N GLY A 98 -20.06 14.05 -13.15
CA GLY A 98 -19.77 15.18 -14.05
C GLY A 98 -18.32 15.25 -14.58
N GLY A 99 -17.99 16.35 -15.25
CA GLY A 99 -16.65 16.59 -15.81
C GLY A 99 -16.24 15.61 -16.92
N GLU A 100 -14.94 15.57 -17.20
CA GLU A 100 -14.34 14.67 -18.18
C GLU A 100 -13.51 13.60 -17.48
N VAL A 101 -13.79 12.33 -17.75
CA VAL A 101 -12.99 11.19 -17.25
C VAL A 101 -12.06 10.69 -18.35
N ILE A 102 -10.77 10.62 -18.06
CA ILE A 102 -9.73 10.19 -19.00
C ILE A 102 -8.83 9.16 -18.33
N GLU A 103 -8.60 8.04 -18.99
CA GLU A 103 -7.67 7.02 -18.53
C GLU A 103 -6.23 7.54 -18.51
N VAL A 104 -5.48 7.16 -17.47
CA VAL A 104 -4.04 7.41 -17.39
C VAL A 104 -3.31 6.32 -18.18
N GLU A 105 -2.60 6.73 -19.23
CA GLU A 105 -1.81 5.82 -20.06
C GLU A 105 -0.50 5.44 -19.37
N ARG A 106 0.12 6.41 -18.70
CA ARG A 106 1.46 6.29 -18.13
C ARG A 106 1.64 7.25 -16.96
N PHE A 107 2.38 6.84 -15.95
CA PHE A 107 2.86 7.74 -14.91
C PHE A 107 4.39 7.84 -14.95
N ILE A 108 4.91 9.00 -14.58
CA ILE A 108 6.34 9.29 -14.47
C ILE A 108 6.54 10.00 -13.13
N THR A 109 7.15 9.30 -12.19
CA THR A 109 7.52 9.85 -10.88
C THR A 109 8.86 10.55 -11.01
N TYR A 110 9.00 11.74 -10.45
CA TYR A 110 10.30 12.40 -10.37
C TYR A 110 11.28 11.54 -9.55
N SER A 111 12.42 11.25 -10.17
CA SER A 111 13.57 10.60 -9.54
C SER A 111 14.83 10.95 -10.34
N PRO A 112 15.57 11.99 -9.93
CA PRO A 112 16.92 12.21 -10.40
C PRO A 112 17.84 11.29 -9.60
N ASN A 113 18.19 10.13 -10.16
CA ASN A 113 19.28 9.32 -9.63
C ASN A 113 20.60 10.09 -9.83
N PRO A 114 21.58 10.12 -8.88
CA PRO A 114 21.72 9.15 -7.80
C PRO A 114 20.91 9.43 -6.52
N VAL A 115 20.62 10.68 -6.14
CA VAL A 115 19.68 11.04 -5.05
C VAL A 115 19.34 12.54 -5.16
N HIS A 116 18.06 12.91 -5.33
CA HIS A 116 17.45 14.11 -4.72
C HIS A 116 15.94 13.91 -4.51
N ASP A 117 15.42 14.46 -3.41
CA ASP A 117 14.02 14.43 -3.01
C ASP A 117 13.16 15.40 -3.84
N GLY A 118 11.89 15.07 -3.98
CA GLY A 118 10.91 15.84 -4.74
C GLY A 118 9.65 15.03 -4.91
N ASP A 119 8.59 15.47 -4.25
CA ASP A 119 7.30 14.80 -4.27
C ASP A 119 6.44 15.30 -5.43
N ILE A 120 6.85 14.95 -6.65
CA ILE A 120 6.14 15.32 -7.89
C ILE A 120 6.07 14.16 -8.88
N GLY A 121 4.94 14.05 -9.56
CA GLY A 121 4.67 13.05 -10.59
C GLY A 121 3.85 13.61 -11.74
N LEU A 122 4.07 13.05 -12.93
CA LEU A 122 3.31 13.36 -14.13
C LEU A 122 2.49 12.16 -14.59
N LEU A 123 1.29 12.44 -15.08
CA LEU A 123 0.37 11.48 -15.68
C LEU A 123 0.19 11.83 -17.15
N LYS A 124 0.59 10.92 -18.04
CA LYS A 124 0.22 10.96 -19.45
C LYS A 124 -1.22 10.46 -19.57
N LEU A 125 -2.08 11.30 -20.12
CA LEU A 125 -3.47 10.94 -20.41
C LEU A 125 -3.56 10.21 -21.76
N ARG A 126 -4.42 9.20 -21.85
CA ARG A 126 -4.60 8.37 -23.06
C ARG A 126 -5.15 9.16 -24.27
N LYS A 127 -5.82 10.28 -23.99
CA LYS A 127 -6.25 11.28 -24.98
C LYS A 127 -6.09 12.67 -24.38
N ASN A 128 -6.08 13.69 -25.24
CA ASN A 128 -6.11 15.06 -24.77
C ASN A 128 -7.45 15.38 -24.10
N ALA A 129 -7.37 16.08 -22.97
CA ALA A 129 -8.52 16.68 -22.30
C ALA A 129 -9.09 17.82 -23.13
N ARG A 130 -10.41 18.01 -23.01
CA ARG A 130 -11.14 19.15 -23.57
C ARG A 130 -11.11 20.37 -22.66
N THR A 131 -10.84 20.16 -21.37
CA THR A 131 -10.69 21.24 -20.40
C THR A 131 -9.36 21.99 -20.61
N LYS A 132 -9.31 23.24 -20.15
CA LYS A 132 -8.12 24.09 -20.33
C LYS A 132 -7.08 23.81 -19.24
N PRO A 133 -5.81 23.57 -19.60
CA PRO A 133 -4.72 23.46 -18.63
C PRO A 133 -4.48 24.76 -17.86
N VAL A 134 -3.90 24.65 -16.66
CA VAL A 134 -3.39 25.78 -15.89
C VAL A 134 -2.03 26.24 -16.43
N THR A 135 -1.66 27.48 -16.14
CA THR A 135 -0.34 28.00 -16.47
C THR A 135 0.67 27.55 -15.40
N LEU A 136 1.86 27.12 -15.83
CA LEU A 136 2.99 26.91 -14.92
C LEU A 136 3.54 28.26 -14.43
N PRO A 137 4.04 28.34 -13.19
CA PRO A 137 4.51 29.59 -12.60
C PRO A 137 5.83 30.04 -13.24
N SER A 138 6.01 31.34 -13.45
CA SER A 138 7.25 31.92 -14.00
C SER A 138 8.31 32.22 -12.93
N ALA A 139 7.89 32.29 -11.66
CA ALA A 139 8.73 32.50 -10.51
C ALA A 139 8.16 31.77 -9.29
N ARG A 140 9.02 31.49 -8.31
CA ARG A 140 8.59 31.00 -7.00
C ARG A 140 7.78 32.07 -6.27
N PRO A 141 6.62 31.75 -5.65
CA PRO A 141 5.85 32.73 -4.90
C PRO A 141 6.61 33.19 -3.65
N ALA A 142 6.51 34.48 -3.31
CA ALA A 142 7.10 35.03 -2.10
C ALA A 142 6.27 34.65 -0.86
N GLU A 143 6.92 34.56 0.30
CA GLU A 143 6.25 34.48 1.59
C GLU A 143 5.29 35.67 1.76
N GLY A 144 4.13 35.44 2.39
CA GLY A 144 3.05 36.42 2.52
C GLY A 144 2.15 36.54 1.28
N THR A 145 2.47 35.89 0.17
CA THR A 145 1.62 35.90 -1.04
C THR A 145 0.34 35.09 -0.80
N GLY A 146 -0.82 35.62 -1.21
CA GLY A 146 -2.09 34.89 -1.13
C GLY A 146 -2.11 33.66 -2.05
N ALA A 147 -2.71 32.59 -1.58
CA ALA A 147 -2.87 31.33 -2.30
C ALA A 147 -4.29 30.79 -2.14
N ARG A 148 -4.80 30.07 -3.15
CA ARG A 148 -6.05 29.33 -3.07
C ARG A 148 -5.79 27.84 -3.16
N ILE A 149 -6.22 27.08 -2.18
CA ILE A 149 -6.05 25.62 -2.15
C ILE A 149 -7.36 24.92 -2.51
N LEU A 150 -7.29 23.83 -3.28
CA LEU A 150 -8.43 23.09 -3.79
C LEU A 150 -8.31 21.59 -3.49
N GLY A 151 -9.42 20.92 -3.18
CA GLY A 151 -9.39 19.46 -3.05
C GLY A 151 -10.69 18.78 -2.62
N TRP A 152 -10.62 17.45 -2.54
CA TRP A 152 -11.69 16.56 -2.08
C TRP A 152 -11.23 15.70 -0.89
N GLY A 153 -10.18 16.10 -0.19
CA GLY A 153 -9.58 15.41 0.94
C GLY A 153 -10.46 15.38 2.19
N MET A 154 -9.97 14.72 3.23
CA MET A 154 -10.74 14.42 4.44
C MET A 154 -11.12 15.68 5.24
N THR A 155 -12.37 15.79 5.70
CA THR A 155 -12.84 16.91 6.53
C THR A 155 -12.53 16.71 8.01
N CYS A 156 -12.18 15.48 8.39
CA CYS A 156 -11.95 15.03 9.77
C CYS A 156 -11.00 13.84 9.81
N ASP A 157 -10.47 13.54 10.99
CA ASP A 157 -9.36 12.58 11.18
C ASP A 157 -9.80 11.11 11.21
N ARG A 158 -11.05 10.83 10.81
CA ARG A 158 -11.61 9.47 10.74
C ARG A 158 -11.71 9.01 9.30
N ARG A 159 -11.21 7.80 9.02
CA ARG A 159 -11.31 7.17 7.69
C ARG A 159 -12.71 6.62 7.44
N ALA A 160 -13.70 7.50 7.40
CA ALA A 160 -15.11 7.16 7.33
C ALA A 160 -15.83 7.95 6.22
N PRO A 161 -16.90 7.41 5.61
CA PRO A 161 -17.61 8.04 4.50
C PRO A 161 -18.01 9.50 4.73
N GLU A 162 -18.41 9.85 5.94
CA GLU A 162 -18.81 11.20 6.34
C GLU A 162 -17.67 12.22 6.36
N CYS A 163 -16.42 11.77 6.48
CA CYS A 163 -15.24 12.63 6.39
C CYS A 163 -14.81 12.89 4.95
N TYR A 164 -15.45 12.27 3.94
CA TYR A 164 -15.10 12.43 2.53
C TYR A 164 -16.08 13.40 1.85
N PRO A 165 -15.68 14.64 1.52
CA PRO A 165 -16.55 15.55 0.80
C PRO A 165 -16.76 15.03 -0.62
N GLN A 166 -18.00 14.99 -1.08
CA GLN A 166 -18.30 14.65 -2.49
C GLN A 166 -17.98 15.83 -3.42
N LYS A 167 -18.26 17.05 -2.95
CA LYS A 167 -18.03 18.29 -3.70
C LYS A 167 -16.65 18.88 -3.42
N LEU A 168 -16.12 19.57 -4.42
CA LEU A 168 -14.84 20.24 -4.41
C LEU A 168 -14.88 21.34 -3.35
N ARG A 169 -13.79 21.43 -2.61
CA ARG A 169 -13.59 22.42 -1.57
C ARG A 169 -12.53 23.41 -2.00
N GLU A 170 -12.70 24.65 -1.54
CA GLU A 170 -11.73 25.72 -1.73
C GLU A 170 -11.53 26.54 -0.45
N ALA A 171 -10.31 27.02 -0.24
CA ALA A 171 -10.03 28.04 0.77
C ALA A 171 -8.94 28.98 0.28
N ASP A 172 -9.07 30.26 0.63
CA ASP A 172 -8.02 31.25 0.47
C ASP A 172 -7.13 31.24 1.72
N THR A 173 -5.82 31.31 1.49
CA THR A 173 -4.78 31.24 2.51
C THR A 173 -3.53 31.98 2.01
N VAL A 174 -2.36 31.70 2.60
CA VAL A 174 -1.12 32.42 2.35
C VAL A 174 0.07 31.46 2.30
N ILE A 175 1.10 31.82 1.53
CA ILE A 175 2.43 31.22 1.62
C ILE A 175 3.08 31.69 2.92
N GLN A 176 3.33 30.76 3.83
CA GLN A 176 3.94 31.02 5.12
C GLN A 176 5.47 30.99 5.03
N PRO A 177 6.17 31.57 6.03
CA PRO A 177 7.58 31.32 6.20
C PRO A 177 7.89 29.83 6.22
N THR A 178 8.94 29.41 5.52
CA THR A 178 9.33 27.99 5.46
C THR A 178 9.47 27.37 6.85
N ALA A 179 10.00 28.11 7.82
CA ALA A 179 10.15 27.69 9.21
C ALA A 179 8.84 27.37 9.97
N ALA A 180 7.66 27.71 9.41
CA ALA A 180 6.37 27.34 9.97
C ALA A 180 5.99 25.87 9.68
N CYS A 181 6.72 25.20 8.77
CA CYS A 181 6.55 23.79 8.46
C CYS A 181 7.79 22.99 8.93
N ASP A 182 7.55 21.86 9.58
CA ASP A 182 8.63 20.97 10.02
C ASP A 182 9.19 20.14 8.86
N GLY A 183 10.52 19.91 8.87
CA GLY A 183 11.17 19.00 7.92
C GLY A 183 11.20 19.48 6.47
N ILE A 184 10.87 20.75 6.22
CA ILE A 184 10.78 21.32 4.87
C ILE A 184 12.15 21.55 4.22
N HIS A 185 12.25 21.23 2.94
CA HIS A 185 13.35 21.59 2.06
C HIS A 185 13.07 22.94 1.40
N ALA A 186 13.54 24.00 2.05
CA ALA A 186 13.27 25.38 1.67
C ALA A 186 13.69 25.76 0.24
N ASP A 187 14.45 24.97 -0.51
CA ASP A 187 14.81 25.21 -1.90
C ASP A 187 13.79 24.66 -2.93
N ARG A 188 12.93 23.71 -2.52
CA ARG A 188 12.03 22.96 -3.40
C ARG A 188 10.61 22.75 -2.86
N GLU A 189 10.34 23.22 -1.65
CA GLU A 189 9.04 23.11 -0.99
C GLU A 189 8.54 24.48 -0.50
N LEU A 190 7.23 24.58 -0.32
CA LEU A 190 6.49 25.74 0.18
C LEU A 190 5.71 25.34 1.43
N CYS A 191 5.56 26.28 2.36
CA CYS A 191 4.70 26.12 3.53
C CYS A 191 3.42 26.93 3.28
N ILE A 192 2.24 26.30 3.26
CA ILE A 192 0.99 26.97 2.86
C ILE A 192 -0.14 26.56 3.81
N GLY A 193 -0.91 27.54 4.29
CA GLY A 193 -2.00 27.32 5.23
C GLY A 193 -2.03 28.37 6.34
N ALA A 194 -3.03 28.28 7.21
CA ALA A 194 -3.06 29.11 8.42
C ALA A 194 -2.00 28.62 9.43
N LEU A 195 -1.38 29.56 10.16
CA LEU A 195 -0.35 29.25 11.16
C LEU A 195 -0.85 28.36 12.30
N ASP A 196 -2.15 28.42 12.58
CA ASP A 196 -2.83 27.62 13.62
C ASP A 196 -3.48 26.34 13.06
N GLY A 197 -3.29 26.03 11.77
CA GLY A 197 -3.91 24.88 11.11
C GLY A 197 -5.41 25.01 10.85
N SER A 198 -6.04 26.16 11.14
CA SER A 198 -7.47 26.38 10.91
C SER A 198 -7.87 26.27 9.44
N VAL A 199 -6.96 26.64 8.53
CA VAL A 199 -7.07 26.46 7.08
C VAL A 199 -5.93 25.59 6.56
N ALA A 200 -6.24 24.37 6.14
CA ALA A 200 -5.23 23.39 5.71
C ALA A 200 -5.79 22.33 4.75
N ALA A 201 -4.91 21.83 3.87
CA ALA A 201 -5.14 20.58 3.16
C ALA A 201 -4.94 19.38 4.09
N THR A 202 -5.58 18.26 3.80
CA THR A 202 -5.55 17.06 4.65
C THR A 202 -5.33 15.79 3.83
N ASN A 203 -5.44 14.63 4.47
CA ASN A 203 -5.35 13.33 3.80
C ASN A 203 -6.27 13.26 2.57
N MET A 204 -5.74 12.72 1.47
CA MET A 204 -6.37 12.64 0.15
C MET A 204 -6.44 13.97 -0.65
N ASP A 205 -6.03 15.12 -0.09
CA ASP A 205 -5.77 16.33 -0.89
C ASP A 205 -4.41 16.29 -1.61
N SER A 206 -3.53 15.35 -1.27
CA SER A 206 -2.23 15.14 -1.88
C SER A 206 -2.24 15.28 -3.41
N GLY A 207 -1.29 16.06 -3.96
CA GLY A 207 -1.21 16.39 -5.38
C GLY A 207 -2.23 17.42 -5.87
N GLY A 208 -3.16 17.86 -5.00
CA GLY A 208 -4.07 18.97 -5.26
C GLY A 208 -3.31 20.31 -5.36
N PRO A 209 -3.84 21.29 -6.10
CA PRO A 209 -3.14 22.53 -6.38
C PRO A 209 -3.25 23.56 -5.24
N ALA A 210 -2.14 24.27 -4.99
CA ALA A 210 -2.16 25.63 -4.48
C ALA A 210 -2.04 26.61 -5.66
N LEU A 211 -3.03 27.48 -5.82
CA LEU A 211 -3.14 28.43 -6.92
C LEU A 211 -2.70 29.83 -6.49
N GLY A 212 -1.87 30.45 -7.32
CA GLY A 212 -1.54 31.86 -7.26
C GLY A 212 -2.18 32.63 -8.42
N ARG A 213 -2.01 33.95 -8.42
CA ARG A 213 -2.46 34.84 -9.50
C ARG A 213 -1.28 35.43 -10.25
N ASP A 214 -1.36 35.41 -11.57
CA ASP A 214 -0.53 36.19 -12.48
C ASP A 214 -1.47 37.08 -13.32
N GLY A 215 -1.64 38.33 -12.89
CA GLY A 215 -2.77 39.16 -13.29
C GLY A 215 -4.10 38.46 -13.02
N ASP A 216 -4.95 38.37 -14.04
CA ASP A 216 -6.25 37.68 -13.93
C ASP A 216 -6.17 36.16 -14.09
N ARG A 217 -4.99 35.60 -14.39
CA ARG A 217 -4.82 34.17 -14.67
C ARG A 217 -4.45 33.40 -13.41
N TRP A 218 -4.99 32.19 -13.32
CA TRP A 218 -4.52 31.21 -12.35
C TRP A 218 -3.18 30.59 -12.80
N VAL A 219 -2.25 30.50 -11.85
CA VAL A 219 -0.99 29.75 -11.96
C VAL A 219 -0.94 28.70 -10.86
N ILE A 220 -0.38 27.52 -11.15
CA ILE A 220 -0.18 26.48 -10.13
C ILE A 220 1.14 26.71 -9.40
N THR A 221 1.07 27.16 -8.16
CA THR A 221 2.27 27.49 -7.36
C THR A 221 2.81 26.28 -6.61
N GLY A 222 1.94 25.44 -6.09
CA GLY A 222 2.32 24.29 -5.28
C GLY A 222 1.42 23.08 -5.47
N LEU A 223 1.91 21.93 -5.03
CA LEU A 223 1.16 20.66 -4.96
C LEU A 223 1.18 20.16 -3.52
N VAL A 224 0.02 19.80 -2.95
CA VAL A 224 -0.03 19.22 -1.59
C VAL A 224 0.89 18.00 -1.54
N SER A 225 1.90 18.00 -0.66
CA SER A 225 2.90 16.93 -0.59
C SER A 225 2.80 16.13 0.71
N GLY A 226 2.69 16.81 1.86
CA GLY A 226 2.82 16.10 3.13
C GLY A 226 2.58 16.94 4.37
N SER A 227 3.32 16.63 5.43
CA SER A 227 3.09 16.98 6.84
C SER A 227 2.49 18.36 7.13
N GLY A 228 1.59 18.39 8.12
CA GLY A 228 0.92 19.58 8.64
C GLY A 228 -0.58 19.37 8.82
N GLY A 229 -1.32 20.46 9.11
CA GLY A 229 -2.78 20.51 9.00
C GLY A 229 -3.59 20.36 10.29
N ASP A 230 -2.97 19.95 11.40
CA ASP A 230 -3.66 19.85 12.69
C ASP A 230 -3.51 21.09 13.58
N ASP A 231 -2.33 21.68 13.59
CA ASP A 231 -1.96 22.82 14.43
C ASP A 231 -1.02 23.80 13.70
N ARG A 232 -0.82 23.60 12.39
CA ARG A 232 0.17 24.31 11.58
C ARG A 232 -0.13 24.21 10.07
N PRO A 233 0.54 25.03 9.22
CA PRO A 233 0.41 24.95 7.78
C PRO A 233 0.93 23.62 7.21
N VAL A 234 0.66 23.39 5.93
CA VAL A 234 0.93 22.14 5.22
C VAL A 234 2.08 22.33 4.24
N MET A 235 2.88 21.28 4.06
CA MET A 235 3.97 21.24 3.09
C MET A 235 3.46 20.99 1.66
N TYR A 236 3.91 21.84 0.73
CA TYR A 236 3.63 21.74 -0.70
C TYR A 236 4.94 21.64 -1.49
N THR A 237 4.94 20.86 -2.56
CA THR A 237 6.03 20.88 -3.55
C THR A 237 5.99 22.20 -4.32
N ASP A 238 7.12 22.92 -4.45
CA ASP A 238 7.23 24.14 -5.26
C ASP A 238 7.23 23.79 -6.76
N VAL A 239 6.16 24.10 -7.47
CA VAL A 239 6.04 23.76 -8.90
C VAL A 239 7.03 24.53 -9.76
N HIS A 240 7.44 25.74 -9.35
CA HIS A 240 8.44 26.52 -10.09
C HIS A 240 9.79 25.79 -10.12
N HIS A 241 10.23 25.23 -8.99
CA HIS A 241 11.46 24.45 -8.88
C HIS A 241 11.50 23.31 -9.92
N PHE A 242 10.38 22.60 -10.11
CA PHE A 242 10.29 21.46 -11.03
C PHE A 242 9.84 21.81 -12.45
N LYS A 243 9.62 23.10 -12.77
CA LYS A 243 9.09 23.53 -14.08
C LYS A 243 9.90 22.99 -15.25
N GLY A 244 11.23 23.07 -15.18
CA GLY A 244 12.11 22.59 -16.26
C GLY A 244 11.94 21.09 -16.52
N TRP A 245 11.79 20.28 -15.47
CA TRP A 245 11.51 18.84 -15.60
C TRP A 245 10.12 18.59 -16.18
N ILE A 246 9.10 19.34 -15.74
CA ILE A 246 7.75 19.24 -16.30
C ILE A 246 7.78 19.52 -17.81
N ASP A 247 8.40 20.63 -18.22
CA ASP A 247 8.50 21.02 -19.63
C ASP A 247 9.27 19.98 -20.45
N ASP A 248 10.39 19.47 -19.94
CA ASP A 248 11.20 18.47 -20.64
C ASP A 248 10.44 17.15 -20.84
N VAL A 249 9.65 16.70 -19.86
CA VAL A 249 8.82 15.49 -19.98
C VAL A 249 7.64 15.73 -20.94
N VAL A 250 6.96 16.87 -20.80
CA VAL A 250 5.77 17.21 -21.60
C VAL A 250 6.12 17.37 -23.08
N THR A 251 7.27 17.97 -23.38
CA THR A 251 7.78 18.15 -24.76
C THR A 251 8.44 16.89 -25.31
N GLY A 252 8.66 15.86 -24.48
CA GLY A 252 9.31 14.61 -24.87
C GLY A 252 10.83 14.66 -24.94
N LYS A 253 11.46 15.77 -24.53
CA LYS A 253 12.92 15.87 -24.36
C LYS A 253 13.43 14.88 -23.31
N ILE A 254 12.66 14.66 -22.24
CA ILE A 254 12.86 13.56 -21.30
C ILE A 254 11.73 12.54 -21.50
N ASN A 255 12.07 11.34 -21.97
CA ASN A 255 11.14 10.23 -22.09
C ASN A 255 11.77 8.97 -21.47
N PRO A 256 11.73 8.83 -20.13
CA PRO A 256 12.37 7.70 -19.45
C PRO A 256 11.69 6.40 -19.89
N PRO A 257 12.41 5.27 -19.99
CA PRO A 257 11.78 3.98 -20.25
C PRO A 257 10.90 3.54 -19.06
N ASP A 258 9.96 2.62 -19.31
CA ASP A 258 9.21 1.99 -18.23
C ASP A 258 10.17 1.26 -17.29
N THR A 259 9.95 1.39 -15.98
CA THR A 259 10.74 0.68 -14.97
C THR A 259 10.58 -0.82 -15.19
N PRO A 260 11.67 -1.60 -15.34
CA PRO A 260 11.57 -3.05 -15.41
C PRO A 260 10.95 -3.59 -14.12
N VAL A 261 9.76 -4.18 -14.24
CA VAL A 261 9.05 -4.78 -13.10
C VAL A 261 9.38 -6.28 -13.07
N PRO A 262 9.84 -6.82 -11.92
CA PRO A 262 10.04 -8.27 -11.80
C PRO A 262 8.72 -9.02 -11.98
N ASN A 263 8.76 -10.25 -12.51
CA ASN A 263 7.56 -11.06 -12.63
C ASN A 263 7.07 -11.53 -11.24
N LEU A 264 5.98 -10.92 -10.76
CA LEU A 264 5.33 -11.19 -9.47
C LEU A 264 4.16 -12.19 -9.55
N GLU A 265 3.89 -12.75 -10.72
CA GLU A 265 2.71 -13.56 -10.98
C GLU A 265 2.56 -14.74 -10.02
N GLY A 266 1.35 -14.86 -9.46
CA GLY A 266 0.96 -15.92 -8.53
C GLY A 266 1.27 -15.62 -7.06
N ALA A 267 2.09 -14.60 -6.76
CA ALA A 267 2.20 -14.08 -5.40
C ALA A 267 0.90 -13.36 -5.01
N ALA A 268 0.56 -13.45 -3.74
CA ALA A 268 -0.63 -12.86 -3.16
C ALA A 268 -0.27 -12.01 -1.94
N SER A 269 -1.17 -11.11 -1.57
CA SER A 269 -1.16 -10.40 -0.29
C SER A 269 -2.32 -10.89 0.56
N LEU A 270 -2.05 -11.20 1.83
CA LEU A 270 -3.04 -11.57 2.83
C LEU A 270 -3.22 -10.39 3.79
N ALA A 271 -4.46 -9.87 3.85
CA ALA A 271 -4.85 -8.73 4.68
C ALA A 271 -3.99 -7.46 4.53
N GLY A 272 -3.21 -7.33 3.45
CA GLY A 272 -2.31 -6.20 3.24
C GLY A 272 -1.03 -6.22 4.09
N VAL A 273 -0.81 -7.26 4.90
CA VAL A 273 0.28 -7.34 5.88
C VAL A 273 1.37 -8.31 5.47
N CYS A 274 0.97 -9.49 4.98
CA CYS A 274 1.91 -10.54 4.57
C CYS A 274 1.77 -10.88 3.10
N SER A 275 2.86 -11.38 2.53
CA SER A 275 2.83 -12.09 1.27
C SER A 275 2.24 -13.50 1.47
N ALA A 276 1.75 -14.08 0.40
CA ALA A 276 1.17 -15.41 0.36
C ALA A 276 1.28 -15.98 -1.06
N SER A 277 0.86 -17.22 -1.25
CA SER A 277 0.78 -17.82 -2.58
C SER A 277 -0.35 -18.84 -2.68
N VAL A 278 -1.03 -18.89 -3.83
CA VAL A 278 -2.00 -19.95 -4.11
C VAL A 278 -1.23 -21.20 -4.51
N VAL A 279 -1.37 -22.26 -3.72
CA VAL A 279 -0.65 -23.52 -3.92
C VAL A 279 -1.62 -24.67 -4.13
N ARG A 280 -1.20 -25.68 -4.88
CA ARG A 280 -1.95 -26.91 -5.10
C ARG A 280 -1.02 -28.12 -4.98
N SER A 281 -1.44 -29.13 -4.23
CA SER A 281 -0.76 -30.43 -4.18
C SER A 281 -1.04 -31.25 -5.44
N ASP A 282 -0.27 -32.30 -5.67
CA ASP A 282 -0.46 -33.20 -6.82
C ASP A 282 -1.82 -33.94 -6.80
N HIS A 283 -2.52 -33.94 -5.67
CA HIS A 283 -3.84 -34.56 -5.52
C HIS A 283 -5.01 -33.57 -5.64
N GLY A 284 -4.74 -32.27 -5.69
CA GLY A 284 -5.77 -31.23 -5.77
C GLY A 284 -6.47 -31.22 -7.13
N LYS A 285 -7.79 -31.34 -7.14
CA LYS A 285 -8.62 -31.31 -8.34
C LYS A 285 -9.07 -29.89 -8.67
N PRO A 286 -9.39 -29.58 -9.94
CA PRO A 286 -9.87 -28.24 -10.31
C PRO A 286 -11.10 -27.77 -9.53
N GLY A 287 -12.02 -28.68 -9.18
CA GLY A 287 -13.21 -28.35 -8.39
C GLY A 287 -12.96 -28.21 -6.89
N ASP A 288 -11.77 -28.59 -6.41
CA ASP A 288 -11.42 -28.42 -5.00
C ASP A 288 -11.18 -26.95 -4.71
N GLN A 289 -11.39 -26.61 -3.46
CA GLN A 289 -11.14 -25.29 -2.97
C GLN A 289 -9.64 -24.98 -2.96
N ALA A 290 -9.28 -23.76 -3.34
CA ALA A 290 -7.89 -23.36 -3.47
C ALA A 290 -7.25 -23.16 -2.10
N LEU A 291 -5.97 -23.51 -2.01
CA LEU A 291 -5.18 -23.32 -0.79
C LEU A 291 -4.30 -22.09 -0.91
N LEU A 292 -4.22 -21.31 0.17
CA LEU A 292 -3.36 -20.15 0.31
C LEU A 292 -2.30 -20.42 1.39
N LEU A 293 -1.03 -20.33 1.00
CA LEU A 293 0.13 -20.58 1.85
C LEU A 293 0.81 -19.26 2.24
N THR A 294 1.13 -19.11 3.53
CA THR A 294 1.89 -17.98 4.11
C THR A 294 2.62 -18.45 5.39
N ASN A 295 3.13 -17.54 6.21
CA ASN A 295 3.73 -17.86 7.51
C ASN A 295 2.70 -18.02 8.64
N GLY A 296 3.10 -18.74 9.69
CA GLY A 296 2.32 -18.88 10.92
C GLY A 296 2.14 -17.55 11.62
N HIS A 297 3.18 -16.73 11.69
CA HIS A 297 3.09 -15.41 12.35
C HIS A 297 2.20 -14.39 11.61
N CYS A 298 1.74 -14.71 10.41
CA CYS A 298 0.84 -13.89 9.58
C CYS A 298 -0.66 -14.13 9.87
N VAL A 299 -0.99 -15.09 10.74
CA VAL A 299 -2.38 -15.17 11.26
C VAL A 299 -2.61 -14.07 12.30
N PRO A 300 -3.83 -13.50 12.41
CA PRO A 300 -4.11 -12.41 13.35
C PRO A 300 -3.82 -12.75 14.82
N GLU A 301 -4.11 -13.98 15.23
CA GLU A 301 -3.75 -14.51 16.54
C GLU A 301 -2.58 -15.46 16.36
N ARG A 302 -1.37 -15.02 16.74
CA ARG A 302 -0.16 -15.83 16.57
C ARG A 302 -0.23 -17.08 17.47
N PRO A 303 0.09 -18.28 16.94
CA PRO A 303 0.19 -19.48 17.78
C PRO A 303 1.22 -19.29 18.90
N ALA A 304 0.90 -19.73 20.12
CA ALA A 304 1.86 -19.72 21.21
C ALA A 304 3.01 -20.71 20.94
N PRO A 305 4.19 -20.54 21.55
CA PRO A 305 5.26 -21.52 21.46
C PRO A 305 4.79 -22.92 21.87
N GLY A 306 5.08 -23.93 21.04
CA GLY A 306 4.61 -25.30 21.21
C GLY A 306 3.21 -25.59 20.65
N GLU A 307 2.45 -24.57 20.23
CA GLU A 307 1.07 -24.75 19.78
C GLU A 307 0.91 -24.71 18.25
N THR A 308 -0.19 -25.30 17.79
CA THR A 308 -0.65 -25.23 16.40
C THR A 308 -2.13 -24.93 16.36
N LEU A 309 -2.52 -23.86 15.68
CA LEU A 309 -3.92 -23.53 15.42
C LEU A 309 -4.45 -24.41 14.28
N ARG A 310 -5.65 -24.97 14.42
CA ARG A 310 -6.23 -25.92 13.47
C ARG A 310 -7.73 -25.67 13.29
N ASP A 311 -8.18 -25.83 12.05
CA ASP A 311 -9.59 -25.80 11.67
C ASP A 311 -10.36 -24.57 12.18
N VAL A 312 -9.72 -23.40 12.15
CA VAL A 312 -10.30 -22.14 12.63
C VAL A 312 -11.03 -21.44 11.49
N ALA A 313 -12.31 -21.12 11.67
CA ALA A 313 -13.05 -20.29 10.73
C ALA A 313 -12.54 -18.85 10.80
N ILE A 314 -11.95 -18.35 9.72
CA ILE A 314 -11.36 -17.02 9.67
C ILE A 314 -11.47 -16.43 8.27
N LYS A 315 -11.90 -15.17 8.21
CA LYS A 315 -12.10 -14.42 6.97
C LYS A 315 -11.10 -13.28 6.88
N LEU A 316 -10.13 -13.45 5.99
CA LEU A 316 -9.12 -12.45 5.66
C LEU A 316 -9.16 -12.22 4.17
N PRO A 317 -9.13 -10.94 3.72
CA PRO A 317 -9.06 -10.65 2.30
C PRO A 317 -7.71 -11.08 1.74
N ALA A 318 -7.74 -11.77 0.60
CA ALA A 318 -6.57 -12.18 -0.15
C ALA A 318 -6.61 -11.56 -1.56
N THR A 319 -5.55 -10.86 -1.93
CA THR A 319 -5.40 -10.27 -3.27
C THR A 319 -4.27 -10.97 -4.00
N ILE A 320 -4.57 -11.56 -5.16
CA ILE A 320 -3.61 -12.29 -5.98
C ILE A 320 -3.16 -11.39 -7.12
N GLY A 321 -1.86 -11.19 -7.27
CA GLY A 321 -1.26 -10.28 -8.24
C GLY A 321 -0.98 -10.94 -9.59
N ASP A 322 -1.05 -10.13 -10.65
CA ASP A 322 -0.54 -10.50 -11.97
C ASP A 322 0.99 -10.36 -12.05
N ARG A 323 1.55 -10.49 -13.27
CA ARG A 323 2.99 -10.38 -13.53
C ARG A 323 3.62 -9.07 -13.04
N GLN A 324 2.85 -7.98 -12.99
CA GLN A 324 3.30 -6.66 -12.54
C GLN A 324 2.90 -6.38 -11.08
N GLY A 325 2.27 -7.34 -10.40
CA GLY A 325 1.76 -7.19 -9.03
C GLY A 325 0.39 -6.51 -8.95
N TYR A 326 -0.22 -6.10 -10.07
CA TYR A 326 -1.56 -5.51 -10.02
C TYR A 326 -2.60 -6.56 -9.60
N PRO A 327 -3.65 -6.17 -8.83
CA PRO A 327 -4.71 -7.08 -8.44
C PRO A 327 -5.34 -7.78 -9.65
N GLN A 328 -5.17 -9.10 -9.72
CA GLN A 328 -5.73 -9.95 -10.77
C GLN A 328 -7.00 -10.66 -10.30
N ALA A 329 -6.99 -11.14 -9.05
CA ALA A 329 -8.15 -11.76 -8.43
C ALA A 329 -8.22 -11.39 -6.95
N LYS A 330 -9.44 -11.16 -6.48
CA LYS A 330 -9.77 -11.09 -5.06
C LYS A 330 -10.38 -12.42 -4.62
N ALA A 331 -9.98 -12.88 -3.45
CA ALA A 331 -10.51 -14.03 -2.74
C ALA A 331 -10.59 -13.70 -1.24
N GLU A 332 -11.24 -14.56 -0.48
CA GLU A 332 -11.25 -14.49 0.98
C GLU A 332 -10.85 -15.85 1.55
N THR A 333 -10.10 -15.85 2.65
CA THR A 333 -9.97 -17.09 3.43
C THR A 333 -11.33 -17.42 4.03
N ARG A 334 -11.62 -18.71 4.22
CA ARG A 334 -12.77 -19.13 5.02
C ARG A 334 -12.39 -20.00 6.19
N ARG A 335 -11.24 -20.65 6.10
CA ARG A 335 -10.79 -21.63 7.08
C ARG A 335 -9.28 -21.68 7.12
N LEU A 336 -8.71 -21.53 8.31
CA LEU A 336 -7.32 -21.85 8.58
C LEU A 336 -7.22 -23.36 8.83
N LEU A 337 -6.53 -24.07 7.95
CA LEU A 337 -6.34 -25.51 8.08
C LEU A 337 -5.30 -25.83 9.16
N SER A 338 -4.21 -25.06 9.17
CA SER A 338 -3.13 -25.17 10.15
C SER A 338 -2.28 -23.90 10.19
N ALA A 339 -1.89 -23.42 11.36
CA ALA A 339 -0.81 -22.44 11.53
C ALA A 339 0.05 -22.76 12.75
N THR A 340 1.37 -22.76 12.59
CA THR A 340 2.33 -22.87 13.70
C THR A 340 3.57 -22.04 13.42
N MET A 341 4.24 -21.65 14.50
CA MET A 341 5.58 -21.04 14.54
C MET A 341 6.61 -21.96 15.21
N THR A 342 6.21 -23.17 15.62
CA THR A 342 7.06 -24.16 16.28
C THR A 342 7.37 -25.31 15.32
N GLY A 343 8.65 -25.65 15.18
CA GLY A 343 9.18 -26.59 14.19
C GLY A 343 9.12 -26.07 12.75
N THR A 344 8.24 -25.12 12.44
CA THR A 344 8.11 -24.41 11.17
C THR A 344 7.37 -23.09 11.44
N ASP A 345 7.40 -22.17 10.47
CA ASP A 345 6.63 -20.93 10.47
C ASP A 345 5.78 -20.89 9.21
N THR A 346 4.64 -21.59 9.25
CA THR A 346 3.75 -21.76 8.10
C THR A 346 2.29 -21.72 8.52
N ALA A 347 1.46 -21.10 7.69
CA ALA A 347 0.01 -21.16 7.76
C ALA A 347 -0.58 -21.56 6.40
N LEU A 348 -1.61 -22.40 6.43
CA LEU A 348 -2.33 -22.86 5.25
C LEU A 348 -3.82 -22.58 5.41
N PHE A 349 -4.37 -21.78 4.50
CA PHE A 349 -5.80 -21.45 4.47
C PHE A 349 -6.50 -22.11 3.30
N GLU A 350 -7.78 -22.36 3.48
CA GLU A 350 -8.73 -22.65 2.40
C GLU A 350 -9.42 -21.35 1.98
N LEU A 351 -9.44 -21.08 0.67
CA LEU A 351 -10.08 -19.91 0.08
C LEU A 351 -11.57 -20.16 -0.19
N ASP A 352 -12.35 -19.09 -0.38
CA ASP A 352 -13.73 -19.10 -0.84
C ASP A 352 -13.91 -19.54 -2.31
N GLN A 353 -12.80 -19.66 -3.04
CA GLN A 353 -12.77 -19.99 -4.47
C GLN A 353 -12.04 -21.30 -4.77
N THR A 354 -12.53 -22.02 -5.78
CA THR A 354 -11.91 -23.23 -6.30
C THR A 354 -10.72 -22.94 -7.21
N TYR A 355 -9.86 -23.94 -7.42
CA TYR A 355 -8.77 -23.84 -8.38
C TYR A 355 -9.27 -23.53 -9.79
N ALA A 356 -10.41 -24.09 -10.21
CA ALA A 356 -11.02 -23.81 -11.51
C ALA A 356 -11.50 -22.35 -11.62
N GLN A 357 -12.12 -21.81 -10.56
CA GLN A 357 -12.56 -20.41 -10.52
C GLN A 357 -11.38 -19.44 -10.60
N LEU A 358 -10.30 -19.71 -9.84
CA LEU A 358 -9.09 -18.88 -9.88
C LEU A 358 -8.40 -18.99 -11.25
N LYS A 359 -8.27 -20.20 -11.81
CA LYS A 359 -7.68 -20.41 -13.13
C LYS A 359 -8.47 -19.71 -14.24
N ALA A 360 -9.81 -19.65 -14.15
CA ALA A 360 -10.65 -18.91 -15.09
C ALA A 360 -10.39 -17.39 -15.04
N LYS A 361 -9.92 -16.86 -13.90
CA LYS A 361 -9.44 -15.46 -13.75
C LYS A 361 -7.97 -15.31 -14.18
N GLY A 362 -7.37 -16.35 -14.76
CA GLY A 362 -5.97 -16.40 -15.19
C GLY A 362 -4.96 -16.53 -14.04
N VAL A 363 -5.41 -16.79 -12.80
CA VAL A 363 -4.50 -16.83 -11.64
C VAL A 363 -3.52 -17.99 -11.80
N LYS A 364 -2.24 -17.69 -11.56
CA LYS A 364 -1.21 -18.70 -11.45
C LYS A 364 -1.33 -19.45 -10.12
N ILE A 365 -1.42 -20.77 -10.23
CA ILE A 365 -1.48 -21.69 -9.10
C ILE A 365 -0.13 -22.41 -9.05
N PHE A 366 0.60 -22.26 -7.96
CA PHE A 366 1.86 -22.93 -7.76
C PHE A 366 1.67 -24.40 -7.38
N LYS A 367 2.64 -25.23 -7.73
CA LYS A 367 2.75 -26.59 -7.20
C LYS A 367 3.35 -26.54 -5.79
N LEU A 368 2.64 -27.10 -4.81
CA LEU A 368 3.19 -27.35 -3.49
C LEU A 368 4.17 -28.52 -3.57
N SER A 369 5.45 -28.28 -3.27
CA SER A 369 6.45 -29.34 -3.35
C SER A 369 6.37 -30.30 -2.17
N ASP A 370 6.56 -31.58 -2.46
CA ASP A 370 6.82 -32.65 -1.50
C ASP A 370 8.33 -32.84 -1.23
N ARG A 371 9.18 -32.00 -1.83
CA ARG A 371 10.64 -32.04 -1.71
C ARG A 371 11.19 -30.72 -1.19
N SER A 372 12.34 -30.81 -0.51
CA SER A 372 13.11 -29.65 -0.08
C SER A 372 14.09 -29.19 -1.15
N ALA A 373 14.41 -27.89 -1.16
CA ALA A 373 15.59 -27.41 -1.84
C ALA A 373 16.87 -27.86 -1.10
N ARG A 374 17.97 -27.95 -1.84
CA ARG A 374 19.29 -28.35 -1.30
C ARG A 374 20.23 -27.15 -1.23
N PRO A 375 21.23 -27.16 -0.33
CA PRO A 375 22.33 -26.21 -0.40
C PRO A 375 22.93 -26.11 -1.82
N GLY A 376 23.26 -24.90 -2.27
CA GLY A 376 23.71 -24.57 -3.61
C GLY A 376 22.60 -24.44 -4.67
N GLN A 377 21.35 -24.79 -4.33
CA GLN A 377 20.24 -24.70 -5.27
C GLN A 377 19.75 -23.26 -5.41
N ARG A 378 19.59 -22.81 -6.67
CA ARG A 378 19.01 -21.50 -6.97
C ARG A 378 17.49 -21.51 -6.86
N VAL A 379 16.95 -20.48 -6.23
CA VAL A 379 15.52 -20.24 -6.01
C VAL A 379 15.18 -18.79 -6.29
N ASP A 380 13.90 -18.50 -6.49
CA ASP A 380 13.38 -17.14 -6.52
C ASP A 380 12.39 -16.94 -5.36
N ILE A 381 12.52 -15.83 -4.64
CA ILE A 381 11.54 -15.40 -3.64
C ILE A 381 10.67 -14.33 -4.29
N ILE A 382 9.39 -14.63 -4.47
CA ILE A 382 8.45 -13.72 -5.15
C ILE A 382 7.63 -13.00 -4.08
N SER A 383 7.99 -11.75 -3.79
CA SER A 383 7.38 -10.98 -2.70
C SER A 383 6.35 -9.97 -3.20
N ALA A 384 5.09 -10.25 -2.92
CA ALA A 384 4.00 -9.31 -3.16
C ALA A 384 4.12 -8.09 -2.23
N GLY A 385 4.46 -8.30 -0.96
CA GLY A 385 4.60 -7.22 0.03
C GLY A 385 5.77 -6.28 -0.25
N ASN A 386 6.88 -6.77 -0.82
CA ASN A 386 7.98 -5.91 -1.24
C ASN A 386 7.87 -5.41 -2.70
N GLY A 387 6.91 -5.92 -3.48
CA GLY A 387 6.85 -5.67 -4.93
C GLY A 387 8.09 -6.14 -5.69
N LYS A 388 8.81 -7.14 -5.16
CA LYS A 388 10.14 -7.56 -5.63
C LYS A 388 10.24 -9.06 -5.83
N ARG A 389 11.12 -9.46 -6.75
CA ARG A 389 11.56 -10.85 -6.92
C ARG A 389 13.06 -10.92 -6.66
N PHE A 390 13.43 -11.74 -5.68
CA PHE A 390 14.82 -11.93 -5.29
C PHE A 390 15.33 -13.24 -5.89
N SER A 391 16.40 -13.17 -6.67
CA SER A 391 17.11 -14.36 -7.15
C SER A 391 18.16 -14.77 -6.13
N CYS A 392 17.93 -15.91 -5.48
CA CYS A 392 18.70 -16.35 -4.33
C CYS A 392 19.26 -17.76 -4.56
N THR A 393 20.18 -18.15 -3.68
CA THR A 393 20.73 -19.49 -3.55
C THR A 393 20.51 -19.94 -2.10
N ILE A 394 20.07 -21.18 -1.92
CA ILE A 394 20.04 -21.78 -0.58
C ILE A 394 21.49 -22.03 -0.17
N GLU A 395 21.99 -21.29 0.80
CA GLU A 395 23.36 -21.45 1.30
C GLU A 395 23.43 -22.67 2.22
N ALA A 396 22.49 -22.79 3.14
CA ALA A 396 22.46 -23.86 4.14
C ALA A 396 21.02 -24.26 4.51
N VAL A 397 20.92 -25.46 5.09
CA VAL A 397 19.73 -25.91 5.82
C VAL A 397 20.09 -25.93 7.30
N VAL A 398 19.56 -24.98 8.04
CA VAL A 398 19.82 -24.76 9.47
C VAL A 398 18.98 -25.74 10.28
N PRO A 399 19.59 -26.63 11.09
CA PRO A 399 18.85 -27.63 11.86
C PRO A 399 17.81 -27.01 12.79
N HIS A 400 18.21 -26.00 13.59
CA HIS A 400 17.32 -25.26 14.47
C HIS A 400 17.59 -23.76 14.34
N LEU A 401 16.58 -23.02 13.91
CA LEU A 401 16.57 -21.56 13.93
C LEU A 401 15.74 -21.13 15.14
N ARG A 402 16.30 -20.31 16.02
CA ARG A 402 15.59 -19.84 17.21
C ARG A 402 15.38 -18.33 17.14
N GLU A 403 14.15 -17.92 17.37
CA GLU A 403 13.72 -16.52 17.41
C GLU A 403 12.72 -16.34 18.55
N GLU A 404 13.04 -15.47 19.50
CA GLU A 404 12.27 -15.31 20.73
C GLU A 404 12.05 -16.66 21.44
N GLY A 405 10.79 -17.01 21.74
CA GLY A 405 10.39 -18.28 22.32
C GLY A 405 10.18 -19.41 21.30
N TYR A 406 10.40 -19.16 20.01
CA TYR A 406 10.11 -20.11 18.94
C TYR A 406 11.38 -20.78 18.42
N THR A 407 11.25 -22.05 18.03
CA THR A 407 12.30 -22.79 17.33
C THR A 407 11.69 -23.37 16.05
N GLN A 408 12.29 -23.08 14.91
CA GLN A 408 11.92 -23.65 13.62
C GLN A 408 13.00 -24.60 13.13
N ASP A 409 12.59 -25.73 12.55
CA ASP A 409 13.50 -26.81 12.17
C ASP A 409 13.77 -26.81 10.67
N ASN A 410 15.02 -27.10 10.30
CA ASN A 410 15.45 -27.21 8.90
C ASN A 410 15.20 -25.93 8.09
N ALA A 411 15.36 -24.76 8.69
CA ALA A 411 15.19 -23.48 8.00
C ALA A 411 16.20 -23.34 6.85
N TYR A 412 15.78 -22.77 5.73
CA TYR A 412 16.72 -22.34 4.70
C TYR A 412 17.42 -21.06 5.17
N ARG A 413 18.76 -21.00 5.08
CA ARG A 413 19.51 -19.74 5.06
C ARG A 413 19.90 -19.43 3.62
N TYR A 414 19.66 -18.19 3.19
CA TYR A 414 20.01 -17.75 1.84
C TYR A 414 21.43 -17.20 1.79
N ASP A 415 21.99 -17.14 0.58
CA ASP A 415 23.24 -16.44 0.34
C ASP A 415 23.14 -14.95 0.75
N PRO A 416 24.25 -14.31 1.16
CA PRO A 416 24.22 -12.93 1.68
C PRO A 416 23.73 -11.87 0.69
N ALA A 417 23.74 -12.12 -0.62
CA ALA A 417 23.22 -11.18 -1.61
C ALA A 417 21.69 -11.21 -1.70
N CYS A 418 21.05 -12.25 -1.16
CA CYS A 418 19.60 -12.37 -1.06
C CYS A 418 19.07 -11.58 0.14
N THR A 419 18.66 -10.34 -0.10
CA THR A 419 18.20 -9.42 0.96
C THR A 419 16.71 -9.05 0.87
N PRO A 420 15.76 -9.99 0.92
CA PRO A 420 14.36 -9.66 1.20
C PRO A 420 14.24 -8.82 2.48
N SER A 421 13.39 -7.80 2.44
CA SER A 421 13.16 -6.90 3.58
C SER A 421 11.88 -7.26 4.33
N HIS A 422 11.67 -6.65 5.49
CA HIS A 422 10.39 -6.69 6.20
C HIS A 422 9.19 -6.41 5.26
N GLY A 423 8.06 -7.04 5.54
CA GLY A 423 6.91 -7.12 4.62
C GLY A 423 7.03 -8.22 3.56
N GLY A 424 8.19 -8.88 3.47
CA GLY A 424 8.40 -10.05 2.62
C GLY A 424 7.87 -11.36 3.20
N SER A 425 7.47 -11.42 4.46
CA SER A 425 7.00 -12.63 5.12
C SER A 425 5.86 -13.31 4.36
N GLY A 426 5.96 -14.62 4.19
CA GLY A 426 4.99 -15.47 3.51
C GLY A 426 5.19 -15.55 2.01
N SER A 427 6.23 -14.91 1.47
CA SER A 427 6.56 -14.97 0.05
C SER A 427 6.93 -16.40 -0.35
N PRO A 428 6.38 -16.94 -1.45
CA PRO A 428 6.78 -18.25 -1.96
C PRO A 428 8.26 -18.28 -2.36
N ILE A 429 8.96 -19.32 -1.91
CA ILE A 429 10.29 -19.70 -2.38
C ILE A 429 10.09 -20.71 -3.51
N VAL A 430 10.39 -20.29 -4.74
CA VAL A 430 10.08 -21.02 -5.97
C VAL A 430 11.36 -21.54 -6.63
N LEU A 431 11.32 -22.76 -7.16
CA LEU A 431 12.41 -23.29 -7.99
C LEU A 431 12.51 -22.53 -9.33
N ARG A 432 13.62 -22.74 -10.06
CA ARG A 432 13.85 -22.13 -11.39
C ARG A 432 12.87 -22.58 -12.48
N ASP A 433 12.06 -23.62 -12.22
CA ASP A 433 10.91 -23.96 -13.06
C ASP A 433 9.80 -22.89 -13.01
N GLY A 434 9.89 -21.97 -12.05
CA GLY A 434 8.97 -20.85 -11.87
C GLY A 434 7.59 -21.25 -11.36
N VAL A 435 7.37 -22.51 -10.97
CA VAL A 435 6.05 -23.03 -10.58
C VAL A 435 6.05 -23.89 -9.31
N THR A 436 7.19 -24.44 -8.89
CA THR A 436 7.27 -25.32 -7.72
C THR A 436 7.71 -24.56 -6.47
N VAL A 437 6.83 -24.49 -5.47
CA VAL A 437 7.09 -23.85 -4.18
C VAL A 437 7.70 -24.86 -3.22
N VAL A 438 8.92 -24.58 -2.76
CA VAL A 438 9.72 -25.42 -1.86
C VAL A 438 9.87 -24.84 -0.45
N GLY A 439 9.38 -23.62 -0.24
CA GLY A 439 9.32 -22.99 1.07
C GLY A 439 8.56 -21.67 1.08
N VAL A 440 8.51 -21.05 2.25
CA VAL A 440 8.00 -19.69 2.48
C VAL A 440 9.10 -18.85 3.13
N HIS A 441 9.34 -17.65 2.64
CA HIS A 441 10.26 -16.72 3.31
C HIS A 441 9.65 -16.26 4.63
N SER A 442 10.44 -16.22 5.71
CA SER A 442 9.97 -15.94 7.07
C SER A 442 10.62 -14.70 7.68
N THR A 443 11.85 -14.82 8.18
CA THR A 443 12.51 -13.85 9.06
C THR A 443 13.95 -13.59 8.61
N GLY A 444 14.65 -12.70 9.29
CA GLY A 444 16.07 -12.42 9.12
C GLY A 444 16.66 -11.78 10.36
N ASN A 445 17.99 -11.81 10.49
CA ASN A 445 18.69 -11.17 11.60
C ASN A 445 19.15 -9.76 11.20
N ASP A 446 18.58 -8.72 11.80
CA ASP A 446 18.78 -7.36 11.33
C ASP A 446 19.99 -6.67 11.96
N ASN A 447 20.19 -6.83 13.26
CA ASN A 447 21.14 -6.01 14.02
C ASN A 447 22.20 -6.82 14.77
N GLY A 448 22.24 -8.14 14.58
CA GLY A 448 23.22 -9.02 15.21
C GLY A 448 22.87 -9.44 16.64
N GLU A 449 21.66 -9.14 17.11
CA GLU A 449 21.19 -9.66 18.38
C GLU A 449 21.00 -11.18 18.34
N ARG A 450 21.00 -11.80 19.52
CA ARG A 450 21.01 -13.25 19.69
C ARG A 450 19.62 -13.76 20.06
N CYS A 451 18.92 -14.32 19.07
CA CYS A 451 17.64 -15.01 19.23
C CYS A 451 16.51 -14.11 19.76
N THR A 452 16.53 -12.82 19.46
CA THR A 452 15.47 -11.86 19.81
C THR A 452 14.53 -11.63 18.62
N ALA A 453 13.47 -10.85 18.81
CA ALA A 453 12.54 -10.50 17.74
C ALA A 453 13.28 -9.86 16.54
N ASN A 454 13.01 -10.34 15.32
CA ASN A 454 13.71 -9.94 14.09
C ASN A 454 15.22 -10.20 14.10
N ASN A 455 15.67 -11.09 14.99
CA ASN A 455 17.08 -11.45 15.17
C ASN A 455 17.23 -12.94 15.51
N PRO A 456 16.80 -13.83 14.59
CA PRO A 456 16.96 -15.27 14.76
C PRO A 456 18.44 -15.65 14.85
N CYS A 457 18.71 -16.74 15.56
CA CYS A 457 20.02 -17.34 15.71
C CYS A 457 19.99 -18.81 15.30
N GLU A 458 21.11 -19.33 14.81
CA GLU A 458 21.26 -20.75 14.47
C GLU A 458 21.70 -21.51 15.71
N VAL A 459 21.01 -22.60 16.06
CA VAL A 459 21.33 -23.47 17.18
C VAL A 459 21.73 -24.84 16.63
N ALA A 460 22.96 -25.27 16.89
CA ALA A 460 23.44 -26.58 16.48
C ALA A 460 22.98 -27.68 17.45
N ALA A 461 23.19 -28.94 17.07
CA ALA A 461 22.78 -30.10 17.87
C ALA A 461 23.50 -30.18 19.24
N ASP A 462 24.69 -29.59 19.37
CA ASP A 462 25.44 -29.49 20.62
C ASP A 462 25.02 -28.28 21.50
N GLY A 463 24.02 -27.51 21.05
CA GLY A 463 23.52 -26.31 21.73
C GLY A 463 24.36 -25.05 21.47
N SER A 464 25.43 -25.13 20.66
CA SER A 464 26.16 -23.94 20.24
C SER A 464 25.25 -23.02 19.42
N VAL A 465 25.37 -21.72 19.67
CA VAL A 465 24.54 -20.70 19.01
C VAL A 465 25.41 -19.80 18.16
N THR A 466 25.05 -19.69 16.89
CA THR A 466 25.70 -18.81 15.91
C THR A 466 24.75 -17.71 15.48
N VAL A 467 25.26 -16.49 15.35
CA VAL A 467 24.50 -15.34 14.86
C VAL A 467 25.09 -14.88 13.55
N HIS A 468 24.24 -14.72 12.55
CA HIS A 468 24.62 -14.21 11.23
C HIS A 468 23.86 -12.90 10.97
N GLN A 469 24.47 -11.77 11.33
CA GLN A 469 23.88 -10.45 11.06
C GLN A 469 23.64 -10.29 9.55
N GLY A 470 22.45 -9.80 9.19
CA GLY A 470 21.99 -9.62 7.82
C GLY A 470 21.44 -10.88 7.15
N ALA A 471 21.59 -12.07 7.75
CA ALA A 471 21.11 -13.31 7.15
C ALA A 471 19.58 -13.36 7.07
N ARG A 472 19.07 -13.95 5.99
CA ARG A 472 17.64 -14.10 5.71
C ARG A 472 17.28 -15.58 5.63
N TYR A 473 16.10 -15.90 6.15
CA TYR A 473 15.66 -17.28 6.34
C TYR A 473 14.27 -17.56 5.75
N GLY A 474 14.00 -18.84 5.52
CA GLY A 474 12.68 -19.33 5.12
C GLY A 474 12.43 -20.75 5.57
N GLN A 475 11.17 -21.17 5.57
CA GLN A 475 10.74 -22.46 6.08
C GLN A 475 10.36 -23.41 4.94
N GLN A 476 10.73 -24.68 5.09
CA GLN A 476 10.43 -25.70 4.08
C GLN A 476 8.96 -26.10 4.15
N VAL A 477 8.35 -26.40 3.01
CA VAL A 477 6.90 -26.72 2.96
C VAL A 477 6.62 -28.20 2.67
N LYS A 478 7.64 -29.05 2.56
CA LYS A 478 7.48 -30.48 2.24
C LYS A 478 6.51 -31.22 3.18
N HIS A 479 6.45 -30.82 4.45
CA HIS A 479 5.59 -31.44 5.45
C HIS A 479 4.11 -31.17 5.14
N LEU A 480 3.78 -29.99 4.58
CA LEU A 480 2.42 -29.60 4.21
C LEU A 480 1.85 -30.46 3.07
N ALA A 481 2.69 -30.88 2.11
CA ALA A 481 2.27 -31.77 1.03
C ALA A 481 1.71 -33.10 1.56
N ALA A 482 2.25 -33.60 2.68
CA ALA A 482 1.72 -34.77 3.36
C ALA A 482 0.40 -34.46 4.09
N CYS A 483 0.26 -33.28 4.70
CA CYS A 483 -0.94 -32.90 5.44
C CYS A 483 -2.18 -32.77 4.52
N VAL A 484 -2.02 -32.20 3.32
CA VAL A 484 -3.12 -32.00 2.35
C VAL A 484 -3.71 -33.33 1.84
N ARG A 485 -2.98 -34.46 1.92
CA ARG A 485 -3.50 -35.79 1.57
C ARG A 485 -4.59 -36.31 2.53
N THR A 486 -4.65 -35.79 3.76
CA THR A 486 -5.42 -36.40 4.85
C THR A 486 -6.76 -35.72 5.13
N GLN A 487 -6.98 -34.48 4.66
CA GLN A 487 -8.21 -33.73 4.96
C GLN A 487 -9.28 -33.96 3.88
N LYS A 488 -10.17 -34.94 4.11
CA LYS A 488 -11.47 -35.01 3.43
C LYS A 488 -12.49 -34.12 4.16
N PRO A 489 -13.32 -33.33 3.47
CA PRO A 489 -14.38 -32.55 4.12
C PRO A 489 -15.37 -33.47 4.84
N GLY A 490 -15.69 -33.17 6.12
CA GLY A 490 -16.80 -33.78 6.85
C GLY A 490 -16.52 -35.07 7.62
N ARG A 491 -15.26 -35.48 7.84
CA ARG A 491 -14.91 -36.60 8.74
C ARG A 491 -13.98 -36.13 9.87
N PRO A 492 -14.32 -36.35 11.15
CA PRO A 492 -13.38 -36.14 12.25
C PRO A 492 -12.13 -37.00 12.05
N GLN A 493 -10.94 -36.43 12.29
CA GLN A 493 -9.70 -37.22 12.35
C GLN A 493 -9.80 -38.23 13.50
N ARG A 494 -9.60 -39.53 13.20
CA ARG A 494 -9.21 -40.50 14.23
C ARG A 494 -7.75 -40.21 14.63
N PRO A 495 -7.35 -40.45 15.88
CA PRO A 495 -6.01 -40.20 16.39
C PRO A 495 -5.03 -41.28 15.90
N GLU A 496 -4.81 -41.35 14.59
CA GLU A 496 -3.65 -42.03 14.02
C GLU A 496 -2.63 -40.96 13.66
N ALA A 497 -1.38 -41.15 14.12
CA ALA A 497 -0.32 -40.15 14.15
C ALA A 497 -0.18 -39.41 12.81
N ALA A 498 -0.66 -38.16 12.76
CA ALA A 498 -0.34 -37.26 11.67
C ALA A 498 1.20 -37.07 11.63
N PRO A 499 1.82 -36.93 10.43
CA PRO A 499 3.25 -36.67 10.33
C PRO A 499 3.65 -35.48 11.24
N ARG A 500 4.82 -35.52 11.88
CA ARG A 500 5.31 -34.35 12.67
C ARG A 500 5.33 -33.10 11.78
N GLY A 501 4.73 -32.01 12.25
CA GLY A 501 4.44 -30.80 11.46
C GLY A 501 3.05 -30.77 10.80
N CYS A 502 2.30 -31.87 10.85
CA CYS A 502 0.85 -31.92 10.63
C CYS A 502 0.06 -32.07 11.94
N ALA A 503 0.73 -32.20 13.09
CA ALA A 503 0.18 -32.41 14.44
C ALA A 503 0.50 -31.24 15.36
#